data_AF-A0A3D0MUH5-F1
#
_entry.id   AF-A0A3D0MUH5-F1
#
_cell.length_a   1.000
_cell.length_b   1.000
_cell.length_c   1.000
_cell.angle_alpha   90.00
_cell.angle_beta   90.00
_cell.angle_gamma   90.00
#
_symmetry.space_group_name_H-M   'P 1'
#
loop_
_entity.id
_entity.type
_entity.pdbx_description
1 polymer ?
#
loop_
_entity_poly.entity_id
_entity_poly.type
_entity_poly.pdbx_seq_one_letter_code
_entity_poly.pdbx_strand_id
1 'polypeptide(L)' 'DISFVYLYCAINENHRRDKMRIPENQMKKRVDIVNNELNKELFPSFVKKIDSTNLSDIETLKLILKSNNLI' A
#
# COMPACT_ATOMS: atom_id res chain seq x y z
N ASP A 1 6.34 2.45 -21.13
CA ASP A 1 5.01 2.20 -20.55
C ASP A 1 4.95 2.61 -19.09
N ILE A 2 3.82 3.18 -18.67
CA ILE A 2 3.54 3.56 -17.29
C ILE A 2 2.69 2.46 -16.66
N SER A 3 3.05 2.02 -15.46
CA SER A 3 2.28 1.03 -14.70
C SER A 3 1.77 1.61 -13.39
N PHE A 4 0.55 1.24 -13.02
CA PHE A 4 -0.11 1.70 -11.80
C PHE A 4 -0.24 0.54 -10.82
N VAL A 5 0.31 0.73 -9.63
CA VAL A 5 0.22 -0.24 -8.53
C VAL A 5 -0.42 0.43 -7.33
N TYR A 6 -1.51 -0.15 -6.84
CA TYR A 6 -2.11 0.18 -5.57
C TYR A 6 -1.58 -0.77 -4.50
N LEU A 7 -0.67 -0.26 -3.65
CA LEU A 7 -0.17 -0.98 -2.49
C LEU A 7 -1.07 -0.68 -1.29
N TYR A 8 -1.69 -1.71 -0.73
CA TYR A 8 -2.56 -1.59 0.43
C TYR A 8 -2.16 -2.57 1.54
N CYS A 9 -2.69 -2.35 2.73
CA CYS A 9 -2.55 -3.27 3.85
C CYS A 9 -3.72 -3.09 4.83
N ALA A 10 -3.90 -4.05 5.73
CA ALA A 10 -4.86 -3.95 6.82
C ALA A 10 -4.62 -2.69 7.67
N ILE A 11 -5.70 -2.02 8.08
CA ILE A 11 -5.62 -0.75 8.81
C ILE A 11 -4.79 -0.86 10.09
N ASN A 12 -4.94 -1.96 10.82
CA ASN A 12 -4.19 -2.23 12.04
C ASN A 12 -2.68 -2.34 11.78
N GLU A 13 -2.30 -2.95 10.67
CA GLU A 13 -0.89 -3.07 10.28
C GLU A 13 -0.34 -1.72 9.84
N ASN A 14 -1.13 -0.92 9.11
CA ASN A 14 -0.73 0.44 8.75
C ASN A 14 -0.46 1.29 10.01
N HIS A 15 -1.37 1.26 10.99
CA HIS A 15 -1.18 1.96 12.27
C HIS A 15 0.03 1.46 13.05
N ARG A 16 0.29 0.15 13.05
CA ARG A 16 1.48 -0.42 13.70
C ARG A 16 2.76 0.13 13.06
N ARG A 17 2.84 0.17 11.73
CA ARG A 17 3.98 0.74 10.99
C ARG A 17 4.10 2.25 11.20
N ASP A 18 2.98 2.97 11.27
CA ASP A 18 2.97 4.42 11.53
C ASP A 18 3.60 4.76 12.89
N LYS A 19 3.28 3.98 13.93
CA LYS A 19 3.89 4.13 15.27
C LYS A 19 5.40 3.90 15.31
N MET A 20 5.96 3.20 14.33
CA MET A 20 7.42 2.97 14.22
C MET A 20 8.15 4.14 13.55
N ARG A 21 7.42 5.11 12.97
CA ARG A 21 8.01 6.31 12.37
C ARG A 21 8.37 7.32 13.45
N ILE A 22 9.31 8.21 13.12
CA ILE A 22 9.55 9.41 13.92
C ILE A 22 8.24 10.21 14.09
N PRO A 23 7.99 10.83 15.26
CA PRO A 23 6.71 11.46 15.59
C PRO A 23 6.16 12.41 14.52
N GLU A 24 7.04 13.17 13.88
CA GLU A 24 6.70 14.18 12.87
C GLU A 24 6.15 13.54 11.57
N ASN A 25 6.47 12.27 11.33
CA ASN A 25 6.05 11.50 10.15
C ASN A 25 4.86 10.57 10.42
N GLN A 26 4.30 10.60 11.63
CA GLN A 26 3.12 9.80 11.98
C GLN A 26 1.87 10.42 11.35
N MET A 27 1.15 9.64 10.56
CA MET A 27 0.06 10.09 9.69
C MET A 27 -1.26 9.37 9.99
N LYS A 28 -1.42 8.73 11.15
CA LYS A 28 -2.61 7.93 11.53
C LYS A 28 -3.95 8.51 11.06
N LYS A 29 -4.24 9.79 11.37
CA LYS A 29 -5.52 10.42 10.98
C LYS A 29 -5.72 10.45 9.45
N ARG A 30 -4.65 10.75 8.71
CA ARG A 30 -4.67 10.77 7.24
C ARG A 30 -4.84 9.37 6.67
N VAL A 31 -4.16 8.38 7.26
CA VAL A 31 -4.32 6.96 6.89
C VAL A 31 -5.76 6.49 7.08
N ASP A 32 -6.38 6.84 8.21
CA ASP A 32 -7.77 6.48 8.52
C ASP A 32 -8.75 7.03 7.46
N ILE A 33 -8.58 8.31 7.09
CA ILE A 33 -9.41 8.97 6.06
C ILE A 33 -9.23 8.29 4.70
N VAL A 34 -7.98 8.16 4.24
CA VAL A 34 -7.67 7.59 2.92
C VAL A 34 -8.15 6.14 2.80
N ASN A 35 -8.00 5.33 3.85
CA ASN A 35 -8.47 3.94 3.82
C ASN A 35 -10.00 3.87 3.69
N ASN A 36 -10.73 4.72 4.40
CA ASN A 36 -12.19 4.77 4.30
C ASN A 36 -12.69 5.22 2.91
N GLU A 37 -11.98 6.18 2.28
CA GLU A 37 -12.29 6.63 0.93
C GLU A 37 -11.98 5.54 -0.11
N LEU A 38 -10.78 4.95 -0.06
CA LEU A 38 -10.33 3.97 -1.06
C LEU A 38 -11.03 2.61 -0.97
N ASN A 39 -11.52 2.20 0.21
CA ASN A 39 -12.28 0.95 0.35
C ASN A 39 -13.60 0.95 -0.42
N LYS A 40 -14.12 2.13 -0.77
CA LYS A 40 -15.37 2.28 -1.51
C LYS A 40 -15.14 2.41 -3.01
N GLU A 41 -13.88 2.49 -3.44
CA GLU A 41 -13.56 2.82 -4.81
C GLU A 41 -13.39 1.63 -5.75
N LEU A 42 -13.89 1.81 -6.96
CA LEU A 42 -13.70 0.88 -8.07
C LEU A 42 -12.48 1.31 -8.87
N PHE A 43 -11.33 0.75 -8.50
CA PHE A 43 -10.10 0.95 -9.26
C PHE A 43 -10.24 0.43 -10.70
N PRO A 44 -9.71 1.17 -11.70
CA PRO A 44 -9.63 0.68 -13.07
C PRO A 44 -8.91 -0.66 -13.18
N SER A 45 -9.28 -1.49 -14.17
CA SER A 45 -8.75 -2.86 -14.35
C SER A 45 -7.24 -2.92 -14.60
N PHE A 46 -6.64 -1.84 -15.11
CA PHE A 46 -5.20 -1.75 -15.33
C PHE A 46 -4.40 -1.48 -14.05
N VAL A 47 -5.07 -1.11 -12.94
CA VAL A 47 -4.40 -0.87 -11.65
C VAL A 47 -4.19 -2.21 -10.95
N LYS A 48 -2.92 -2.57 -10.76
CA LYS A 48 -2.54 -3.81 -10.07
C LYS A 48 -2.63 -3.56 -8.57
N LYS A 49 -3.38 -4.40 -7.85
CA LYS A 49 -3.55 -4.29 -6.40
C LYS A 49 -2.62 -5.28 -5.71
N ILE A 50 -1.85 -4.83 -4.73
CA ILE A 50 -0.93 -5.66 -3.94
C ILE A 50 -1.23 -5.46 -2.46
N ASP A 51 -1.59 -6.55 -1.77
CA ASP A 51 -1.68 -6.57 -0.31
C ASP A 51 -0.29 -6.78 0.30
N SER A 52 0.16 -5.81 1.09
CA SER A 52 1.46 -5.80 1.75
C SER A 52 1.38 -6.06 3.25
N THR A 53 0.21 -6.46 3.77
CA THR A 53 -0.04 -6.66 5.20
C THR A 53 1.02 -7.56 5.84
N ASN A 54 1.34 -8.68 5.18
CA ASN A 54 2.28 -9.68 5.69
C ASN A 54 3.59 -9.74 4.91
N LEU A 55 3.89 -8.72 4.10
CA LEU A 55 5.08 -8.69 3.27
C LEU A 55 6.16 -7.79 3.89
N SER A 56 7.40 -8.24 3.79
CA SER A 56 8.57 -7.39 3.95
C SER A 56 8.72 -6.41 2.77
N ASP A 57 9.59 -5.42 2.93
CA ASP A 57 9.90 -4.46 1.87
C ASP A 57 10.49 -5.16 0.63
N ILE A 58 11.33 -6.18 0.82
CA ILE A 58 11.95 -6.95 -0.27
C ILE A 58 10.91 -7.77 -1.03
N GLU A 59 9.99 -8.45 -0.32
CA GLU A 59 8.92 -9.22 -0.95
C GLU A 59 7.96 -8.31 -1.71
N THR A 60 7.62 -7.16 -1.11
CA THR A 60 6.79 -6.13 -1.75
C THR A 60 7.43 -5.63 -3.04
N LEU A 61 8.72 -5.30 -3.02
CA LEU A 61 9.45 -4.83 -4.20
C LEU A 61 9.49 -5.89 -5.29
N LYS A 62 9.75 -7.16 -4.95
CA LYS A 62 9.74 -8.27 -5.91
C LYS A 62 8.37 -8.41 -6.60
N LEU A 63 7.28 -8.28 -5.86
CA LEU A 63 5.93 -8.32 -6.44
C LEU A 63 5.68 -7.13 -7.36
N ILE A 64 6.09 -5.93 -6.99
CA ILE A 64 5.97 -4.74 -7.86
C ILE A 64 6.72 -4.97 -9.17
N LEU A 65 7.98 -5.42 -9.13
CA LEU A 65 8.79 -5.64 -10.33
C LEU A 65 8.20 -6.75 -11.22
N LYS A 66 7.85 -7.90 -10.63
CA LYS A 66 7.21 -9.02 -11.34
C LYS A 66 5.88 -8.59 -11.95
N SER A 67 5.07 -7.85 -11.20
CA SER A 67 3.76 -7.38 -11.69
C SER A 67 3.91 -6.51 -12.93
N ASN A 68 5.05 -5.83 -13.11
CA ASN A 68 5.32 -4.92 -14.22
C ASN A 68 6.24 -5.51 -15.31
N ASN A 69 6.46 -6.83 -15.31
CA ASN A 69 7.33 -7.53 -16.27
C ASN A 69 8.75 -6.95 -16.32
N LEU A 70 9.26 -6.45 -15.20
CA LEU A 70 10.60 -5.89 -15.09
C LEU A 70 11.64 -6.92 -14.64
N ILE A 71 11.18 -8.04 -14.07
CA ILE A 71 11.93 -9.27 -13.72
C ILE A 71 11.02 -10.49 -13.83
#